data_AF-A0A319DE63-F1
#
_entry.id   AF-A0A319DE63-F1
#
_cell.length_a   1.000
_cell.length_b   1.000
_cell.length_c   1.000
_cell.angle_alpha   90.00
_cell.angle_beta   90.00
_cell.angle_gamma   90.00
#
_symmetry.space_group_name_H-M   'P 1'
#
loop_
_entity.id
_entity.type
_entity.pdbx_description
1 polymer ?
#
loop_
_entity_poly.entity_id
_entity_poly.type
_entity_poly.pdbx_seq_one_letter_code
_entity_poly.pdbx_strand_id
1 'polypeptide(L)'
;MEFRITIVKTVFETTGDASLRQKMARVVAGHIGDFCQEDALKNIVPDDFSRRLILAIKAQCGWLRPQLSVTQASLDSEQQKVSQTKAELSALQKRLDKFTAQVQYGFKLLSEFTECRHCGFRFIGKLENKEPVGSGFLLRCKSAGVIGLSSAIQLSRQGYRVTVLARELPGDFDIDYASPWAGSHFRPVPAIKPEDRLEQELMRETYRKMKDLASNHPETGIEFIPAVEYFDTADPAYFDEKLIRENGYGSWPEFRILDASELPAQYESVKLGVTYTAWVLNSPVYLGWLQDQAVQQCVHFIRTRLTALEEALFVYKEKFQQGSDSNDVLAVINASGRGFNDPNAFPSRGQFIAVSNPCEKTISHHWADGSTTVIIPRPGGGGTIIGGTKEPNNWSHSISDAATASILSRAVTLCPELVGSQAKPGSSDYGLDIRQVYIARRPMRRRGGLRLEREDLAFQDTSADGMSNAQKTIPVIHCYGAGPSGYKLSWGIASRVGRFVLEI
;
A
#
# COMPACT_ATOMS: atom_id res chain seq x y z
N MET A 1 9.44 -45.46 52.18
CA MET A 1 9.37 -44.00 51.89
C MET A 1 10.75 -43.45 51.52
N GLU A 2 11.79 -43.80 52.26
CA GLU A 2 13.20 -43.45 51.96
C GLU A 2 13.68 -43.87 50.56
N PHE A 3 13.32 -45.06 50.07
CA PHE A 3 13.74 -45.51 48.72
C PHE A 3 13.17 -44.65 47.58
N ARG A 4 11.95 -44.13 47.74
CA ARG A 4 11.34 -43.23 46.75
C ARG A 4 11.95 -41.84 46.82
N ILE A 5 12.37 -41.38 48.00
CA ILE A 5 12.99 -40.07 48.25
C ILE A 5 14.39 -39.99 47.62
N THR A 6 15.18 -41.06 47.69
CA THR A 6 16.52 -41.12 47.07
C THR A 6 16.47 -40.99 45.55
N ILE A 7 15.48 -41.60 44.89
CA ILE A 7 15.30 -41.52 43.43
C ILE A 7 15.05 -40.08 42.97
N VAL A 8 14.23 -39.32 43.70
CA VAL A 8 13.89 -37.92 43.36
C VAL A 8 15.13 -37.02 43.45
N LYS A 9 15.94 -37.22 44.49
CA LYS A 9 17.17 -36.48 44.69
C LYS A 9 18.20 -36.77 43.58
N THR A 10 18.34 -38.03 43.19
CA THR A 10 19.19 -38.44 42.06
C THR A 10 18.71 -37.89 40.72
N VAL A 11 17.39 -37.81 40.50
CA VAL A 11 16.85 -37.18 39.27
C VAL A 11 17.16 -35.69 39.26
N PHE A 12 16.97 -34.96 40.35
CA PHE A 12 17.15 -33.50 40.36
C PHE A 12 18.60 -33.02 40.40
N GLU A 13 19.46 -33.75 41.13
CA GLU A 13 20.87 -33.38 41.31
C GLU A 13 21.78 -34.01 40.25
N THR A 14 21.43 -35.19 39.71
CA THR A 14 22.31 -35.98 38.85
C THR A 14 21.89 -36.00 37.38
N THR A 15 20.60 -35.81 37.03
CA THR A 15 20.23 -35.62 35.62
C THR A 15 20.49 -34.18 35.21
N GLY A 16 21.49 -33.99 34.34
CA GLY A 16 21.93 -32.69 33.81
C GLY A 16 20.89 -31.94 32.96
N ASP A 17 19.59 -32.21 33.09
CA ASP A 17 18.56 -31.60 32.26
C ASP A 17 18.28 -30.15 32.70
N ALA A 18 19.04 -29.23 32.10
CA ALA A 18 18.89 -27.80 32.30
C ALA A 18 17.54 -27.26 31.78
N SER A 19 16.93 -27.94 30.79
CA SER A 19 15.65 -27.54 30.20
C SER A 19 14.50 -27.78 31.17
N LEU A 20 14.48 -28.92 31.85
CA LEU A 20 13.49 -29.22 32.88
C LEU A 20 13.60 -28.23 34.05
N ARG A 21 14.83 -27.94 34.49
CA ARG A 21 15.11 -26.95 35.55
C ARG A 21 14.68 -25.53 35.16
N GLN A 22 14.94 -25.10 33.93
CA GLN A 22 14.49 -23.79 33.43
C GLN A 22 12.96 -23.70 33.29
N LYS A 23 12.29 -24.75 32.81
CA LYS A 23 10.83 -24.80 32.72
C LYS A 23 10.19 -24.71 34.10
N MET A 24 10.70 -25.47 35.07
CA MET A 24 10.23 -25.38 36.45
C MET A 24 10.50 -24.01 37.07
N ALA A 25 11.67 -23.41 36.84
CA ALA A 25 12.00 -22.07 37.33
C ALA A 25 11.07 -20.98 36.77
N ARG A 26 10.72 -21.05 35.47
CA ARG A 26 9.77 -20.11 34.85
C ARG A 26 8.35 -20.25 35.41
N VAL A 27 7.91 -21.48 35.61
CA VAL A 27 6.59 -21.77 36.19
C VAL A 27 6.51 -21.28 37.64
N VAL A 28 7.57 -21.47 38.42
CA VAL A 28 7.65 -20.97 39.80
C VAL A 28 7.70 -19.44 39.83
N ALA A 29 8.45 -18.79 38.94
CA ALA A 29 8.56 -17.33 38.89
C ALA A 29 7.24 -16.64 38.53
N GLY A 30 6.41 -17.26 37.68
CA GLY A 30 5.08 -16.73 37.30
C GLY A 30 4.00 -16.85 38.37
N HIS A 31 4.24 -17.67 39.40
CA HIS A 31 3.25 -18.00 40.44
C HIS A 31 3.81 -17.86 41.86
N ILE A 32 4.82 -17.01 42.09
CA ILE A 32 5.50 -16.88 43.39
C ILE A 32 4.52 -16.69 44.58
N GLY A 33 3.37 -16.04 44.36
CA GLY A 33 2.38 -15.76 45.41
C GLY A 33 1.40 -16.91 45.71
N ASP A 34 1.17 -17.80 44.76
CA ASP A 34 0.06 -18.78 44.74
C ASP A 34 0.52 -20.22 44.49
N PHE A 35 1.78 -20.43 44.08
CA PHE A 35 2.41 -21.74 43.87
C PHE A 35 2.39 -22.63 45.13
N CYS A 36 2.11 -22.04 46.30
CA CYS A 36 1.96 -22.76 47.55
C CYS A 36 0.64 -23.53 47.69
N GLN A 37 -0.35 -23.30 46.82
CA GLN A 37 -1.68 -23.91 46.88
C GLN A 37 -1.76 -25.14 45.98
N GLU A 38 -2.26 -26.25 46.54
CA GLU A 38 -2.36 -27.55 45.87
C GLU A 38 -3.24 -27.51 44.61
N ASP A 39 -4.24 -26.62 44.60
CA ASP A 39 -5.16 -26.44 43.47
C ASP A 39 -4.53 -25.66 42.30
N ALA A 40 -3.57 -24.76 42.55
CA ALA A 40 -2.83 -24.08 41.49
C ALA A 40 -1.93 -25.06 40.71
N LEU A 41 -1.29 -26.00 41.41
CA LEU A 41 -0.46 -27.04 40.79
C LEU A 41 -1.26 -27.99 39.90
N LYS A 42 -2.55 -28.24 40.19
CA LYS A 42 -3.42 -29.08 39.35
C LYS A 42 -3.66 -28.51 37.97
N ASN A 43 -3.77 -27.19 37.85
CA ASN A 43 -4.00 -26.50 36.58
C ASN A 43 -2.73 -26.38 35.72
N ILE A 44 -1.56 -26.42 36.36
CA ILE A 44 -0.26 -26.20 35.70
C ILE A 44 0.42 -27.52 35.34
N VAL A 45 0.33 -28.52 36.22
CA VAL A 45 0.95 -29.84 36.07
C VAL A 45 -0.18 -30.89 36.08
N PRO A 46 -0.60 -31.35 34.89
CA PRO A 46 -1.77 -32.23 34.80
C PRO A 46 -1.49 -33.63 35.36
N ASP A 47 -0.23 -34.07 35.42
CA ASP A 47 0.13 -35.40 35.88
C ASP A 47 0.33 -35.49 37.41
N ASP A 48 -0.25 -36.53 38.01
CA ASP A 48 -0.31 -36.67 39.47
C ASP A 48 1.05 -37.00 40.10
N PHE A 49 1.90 -37.71 39.36
CA PHE A 49 3.22 -38.12 39.83
C PHE A 49 4.14 -36.90 40.01
N SER A 50 4.22 -36.01 39.02
CA SER A 50 5.03 -34.79 39.09
C SER A 50 4.49 -33.82 40.13
N ARG A 51 3.16 -33.75 40.34
CA ARG A 51 2.58 -32.95 41.45
C ARG A 51 3.05 -33.46 42.82
N ARG A 52 2.94 -34.76 43.08
CA ARG A 52 3.39 -35.36 44.35
C ARG A 52 4.90 -35.23 44.53
N LEU A 53 5.66 -35.30 43.44
CA LEU A 53 7.10 -35.08 43.42
C LEU A 53 7.47 -33.66 43.88
N ILE A 54 6.82 -32.65 43.29
CA ILE A 54 7.02 -31.23 43.63
C ILE A 54 6.66 -30.95 45.10
N LEU A 55 5.56 -31.52 45.59
CA LEU A 55 5.14 -31.39 46.99
C LEU A 55 6.11 -32.08 47.97
N ALA A 56 6.67 -33.24 47.61
CA ALA A 56 7.69 -33.92 48.42
C ALA A 56 9.00 -33.13 48.48
N ILE A 57 9.43 -32.54 47.36
CA ILE A 57 10.60 -31.64 47.29
C ILE A 57 10.37 -30.39 48.16
N LYS A 58 9.14 -29.86 48.20
CA LYS A 58 8.72 -28.74 49.06
C LYS A 58 8.86 -29.03 50.54
N ALA A 59 8.46 -30.22 50.98
CA ALA A 59 8.53 -30.62 52.37
C ALA A 59 9.96 -30.78 52.90
N GLN A 60 10.93 -31.18 52.05
CA GLN A 60 12.31 -31.45 52.49
C GLN A 60 13.30 -30.30 52.31
N CYS A 61 13.21 -29.52 51.24
CA CYS A 61 14.32 -28.62 50.87
C CYS A 61 14.20 -27.18 51.38
N GLY A 62 13.09 -26.81 52.03
CA GLY A 62 12.88 -25.42 52.47
C GLY A 62 13.05 -24.44 51.30
N TRP A 63 12.01 -24.29 50.48
CA TRP A 63 12.01 -23.65 49.14
C TRP A 63 12.64 -22.25 49.01
N LEU A 64 13.01 -21.58 50.10
CA LEU A 64 13.65 -20.27 50.12
C LEU A 64 14.95 -20.21 49.31
N ARG A 65 15.84 -21.21 49.41
CA ARG A 65 17.18 -21.13 48.78
C ARG A 65 17.15 -21.20 47.25
N PRO A 66 16.44 -22.16 46.63
CA PRO A 66 16.30 -22.22 45.18
C PRO A 66 15.51 -21.03 44.62
N GLN A 67 14.44 -20.60 45.30
CA GLN A 67 13.68 -19.41 44.89
C GLN A 67 14.55 -18.15 44.91
N LEU A 68 15.32 -17.91 45.98
CA LEU A 68 16.27 -16.79 46.06
C LEU A 68 17.29 -16.82 44.92
N SER A 69 17.81 -18.00 44.56
CA SER A 69 18.79 -18.13 43.46
C SER A 69 18.22 -17.79 42.09
N VAL A 70 16.96 -18.18 41.83
CA VAL A 70 16.27 -17.89 40.57
C VAL A 70 15.87 -16.42 40.52
N THR A 71 15.33 -15.88 41.61
CA THR A 71 14.97 -14.46 41.71
C THR A 71 16.21 -13.57 41.56
N GLN A 72 17.34 -13.93 42.17
CA GLN A 72 18.60 -13.18 42.00
C GLN A 72 19.08 -13.19 40.54
N ALA A 73 19.09 -14.36 39.89
CA ALA A 73 19.49 -14.46 38.47
C ALA A 73 18.57 -13.67 37.53
N SER A 74 17.26 -13.64 37.80
CA SER A 74 16.31 -12.79 37.06
C SER A 74 16.55 -11.30 37.32
N LEU A 75 16.85 -10.92 38.56
CA LEU A 75 17.17 -9.54 38.93
C LEU A 75 18.45 -9.07 38.22
N ASP A 76 19.48 -9.90 38.18
CA ASP A 76 20.76 -9.61 37.53
C ASP A 76 20.58 -9.45 36.00
N SER A 77 19.75 -10.30 35.39
CA SER A 77 19.41 -10.19 33.95
C SER A 77 18.66 -8.90 33.62
N GLU A 78 17.69 -8.50 34.45
CA GLU A 78 16.97 -7.24 34.26
C GLU A 78 17.87 -6.02 34.53
N GLN A 79 18.76 -6.09 35.53
CA GLN A 79 19.76 -5.03 35.75
C GLN A 79 20.70 -4.87 34.56
N GLN A 80 21.11 -5.97 33.92
CA GLN A 80 21.92 -5.93 32.71
C GLN A 80 21.19 -5.27 31.54
N LYS A 81 19.91 -5.59 31.33
CA LYS A 81 19.07 -4.93 30.31
C LYS A 81 18.92 -3.45 30.58
N VAL A 82 18.63 -3.06 31.82
CA VAL A 82 18.50 -1.64 32.22
C VAL A 82 19.82 -0.89 31.98
N SER A 83 20.97 -1.51 32.26
CA SER A 83 22.28 -0.93 32.00
C SER A 83 22.52 -0.73 30.49
N GLN A 84 22.17 -1.72 29.66
CA GLN A 84 22.26 -1.63 28.20
C GLN A 84 21.36 -0.51 27.64
N THR A 85 20.10 -0.44 28.08
CA THR A 85 19.18 0.63 27.65
C THR A 85 19.66 2.02 28.09
N LYS A 86 20.23 2.15 29.30
CA LYS A 86 20.85 3.42 29.75
C LYS A 86 22.04 3.82 28.88
N ALA A 87 22.86 2.86 28.46
CA ALA A 87 23.99 3.11 27.56
C ALA A 87 23.50 3.58 26.17
N GLU A 88 22.46 2.95 25.63
CA GLU A 88 21.82 3.36 24.37
C GLU A 88 21.20 4.76 24.46
N LEU A 89 20.50 5.06 25.56
CA LEU A 89 19.94 6.39 25.84
C LEU A 89 21.06 7.45 25.89
N SER A 90 22.17 7.17 26.56
CA SER A 90 23.33 8.07 26.62
C SER A 90 23.97 8.28 25.24
N ALA A 91 24.06 7.23 24.43
CA ALA A 91 24.57 7.34 23.05
C ALA A 91 23.65 8.18 22.15
N LEU A 92 22.33 8.02 22.29
CA LEU A 92 21.33 8.85 21.62
C LEU A 92 21.40 10.30 22.07
N GLN A 93 21.55 10.56 23.37
CA GLN A 93 21.70 11.92 23.90
C GLN A 93 22.94 12.60 23.33
N LYS A 94 24.09 11.91 23.29
CA LYS A 94 25.31 12.44 22.66
C LYS A 94 25.13 12.74 21.17
N ARG A 95 24.37 11.92 20.44
CA ARG A 95 24.03 12.18 19.03
C ARG A 95 23.15 13.41 18.89
N LEU A 96 22.16 13.57 19.76
CA LEU A 96 21.28 14.73 19.79
C LEU A 96 22.05 16.01 20.11
N ASP A 97 22.95 15.99 21.10
CA ASP A 97 23.77 17.15 21.46
C ASP A 97 24.71 17.54 20.30
N LYS A 98 25.31 16.55 19.63
CA LYS A 98 26.14 16.78 18.43
C LYS A 98 25.33 17.39 17.29
N PHE A 99 24.12 16.89 17.06
CA PHE A 99 23.22 17.42 16.04
C PHE A 99 22.80 18.85 16.35
N THR A 100 22.41 19.12 17.60
CA THR A 100 22.08 20.48 18.08
C THR A 100 23.24 21.45 17.89
N ALA A 101 24.47 21.04 18.23
CA ALA A 101 25.67 21.85 18.02
C ALA A 101 25.94 22.12 16.52
N GLN A 102 25.72 21.14 15.64
CA GLN A 102 25.84 21.32 14.20
C GLN A 102 24.79 22.27 13.63
N VAL A 103 23.55 22.20 14.11
CA VAL A 103 22.47 23.13 13.73
C VAL A 103 22.78 24.55 14.19
N GLN A 104 23.23 24.72 15.44
CA GLN A 104 23.63 26.04 15.97
C GLN A 104 24.83 26.63 15.21
N TYR A 105 25.81 25.80 14.86
CA TYR A 105 26.95 26.21 14.04
C TYR A 105 26.51 26.63 12.62
N GLY A 106 25.62 25.86 12.00
CA GLY A 106 25.01 26.21 10.71
C GLY A 106 24.23 27.52 10.77
N PHE A 107 23.45 27.74 11.83
CA PHE A 107 22.73 29.00 12.06
C PHE A 107 23.67 30.20 12.20
N LYS A 108 24.78 30.04 12.93
CA LYS A 108 25.79 31.09 13.10
C LYS A 108 26.46 31.44 11.76
N LEU A 109 26.86 30.44 10.97
CA LEU A 109 27.40 30.65 9.62
C LEU A 109 26.40 31.40 8.73
N LEU A 110 25.10 31.10 8.81
CA LEU A 110 24.07 31.79 8.03
C LEU A 110 23.81 33.23 8.49
N SER A 111 24.05 33.55 9.76
CA SER A 111 23.91 34.91 10.29
C SER A 111 25.08 35.84 9.95
N GLU A 112 26.25 35.28 9.63
CA GLU A 112 27.48 36.04 9.37
C GLU A 112 27.74 36.32 7.87
N PHE A 113 27.08 35.60 6.94
CA PHE A 113 27.20 35.85 5.49
C PHE A 113 25.97 36.55 4.91
N THR A 114 26.06 37.86 4.71
CA THR A 114 24.99 38.70 4.13
C THR A 114 24.73 38.46 2.64
N GLU A 115 25.58 37.70 1.92
CA GLU A 115 25.53 37.63 0.45
C GLU A 115 25.16 36.27 -0.18
N CYS A 116 24.94 35.19 0.58
CA CYS A 116 24.53 33.90 -0.01
C CYS A 116 23.14 33.42 0.44
N ARG A 117 22.10 34.17 0.07
CA ARG A 117 20.69 33.76 0.30
C ARG A 117 20.36 32.37 -0.27
N HIS A 118 20.95 31.97 -1.40
CA HIS A 118 20.57 30.74 -2.11
C HIS A 118 20.93 29.44 -1.37
N CYS A 119 22.05 29.41 -0.65
CA CYS A 119 22.50 28.22 0.08
C CYS A 119 21.81 28.12 1.46
N GLY A 120 21.52 29.25 2.11
CA GLY A 120 20.76 29.30 3.35
C GLY A 120 19.32 28.81 3.20
N PHE A 121 18.62 29.21 2.12
CA PHE A 121 17.28 28.72 1.84
C PHE A 121 17.23 27.21 1.55
N ARG A 122 18.27 26.64 0.93
CA ARG A 122 18.35 25.18 0.70
C ARG A 122 18.62 24.37 1.97
N PHE A 123 19.37 24.92 2.93
CA PHE A 123 19.63 24.27 4.22
C PHE A 123 18.44 24.40 5.18
N ILE A 124 17.82 25.58 5.23
CA ILE A 124 16.56 25.81 5.98
C ILE A 124 15.44 24.93 5.40
N GLY A 125 15.34 24.80 4.07
CA GLY A 125 14.40 23.87 3.43
C GLY A 125 14.64 22.37 3.71
N LYS A 126 15.80 22.00 4.28
CA LYS A 126 16.08 20.64 4.78
C LYS A 126 15.89 20.49 6.30
N LEU A 127 15.90 21.59 7.07
CA LEU A 127 15.74 21.60 8.53
C LEU A 127 14.33 22.00 8.99
N GLU A 128 13.52 22.61 8.13
CA GLU A 128 12.10 22.73 8.37
C GLU A 128 11.46 21.33 8.30
N ASN A 129 11.43 20.65 9.45
CA ASN A 129 10.20 20.02 9.89
C ASN A 129 9.16 21.13 9.88
N LYS A 130 8.54 21.36 8.72
CA LYS A 130 7.32 22.13 8.65
C LYS A 130 6.33 21.34 9.48
N GLU A 131 6.19 21.68 10.76
CA GLU A 131 4.84 21.65 11.30
C GLU A 131 4.03 22.53 10.35
N PRO A 132 3.08 21.94 9.62
CA PRO A 132 2.44 22.66 8.53
C PRO A 132 1.79 23.92 9.08
N VAL A 133 2.18 25.09 8.57
CA VAL A 133 1.70 26.40 9.02
C VAL A 133 0.51 26.76 8.15
N GLY A 134 -0.71 26.52 8.65
CA GLY A 134 -1.95 26.86 7.96
C GLY A 134 -3.15 26.01 8.43
N SER A 135 -4.35 26.52 8.20
CA SER A 135 -5.62 25.78 8.28
C SER A 135 -5.58 24.51 7.39
N GLY A 136 -6.30 23.45 7.78
CA GLY A 136 -6.06 22.08 7.30
C GLY A 136 -6.88 21.68 6.08
N PHE A 137 -6.43 20.68 5.33
CA PHE A 137 -7.17 20.06 4.23
C PHE A 137 -7.58 18.64 4.61
N LEU A 138 -8.83 18.30 4.29
CA LEU A 138 -9.35 16.97 4.52
C LEU A 138 -9.32 16.19 3.22
N LEU A 139 -8.49 15.18 3.13
CA LEU A 139 -8.57 14.22 2.04
C LEU A 139 -9.55 13.12 2.43
N ARG A 140 -10.74 13.16 1.83
CA ARG A 140 -11.74 12.14 2.03
C ARG A 140 -11.58 11.01 1.01
N CYS A 141 -11.17 9.88 1.54
CA CYS A 141 -11.12 8.62 0.83
C CYS A 141 -12.24 7.70 1.34
N LYS A 142 -12.88 6.94 0.44
CA LYS A 142 -13.61 5.74 0.86
C LYS A 142 -12.61 4.63 1.24
N SER A 143 -11.49 4.62 0.52
CA SER A 143 -10.29 3.83 0.75
C SER A 143 -9.08 4.65 0.29
N ALA A 144 -7.95 4.54 0.97
CA ALA A 144 -6.73 5.29 0.68
C ALA A 144 -6.02 4.69 -0.54
N GLY A 145 -6.64 4.85 -1.72
CA GLY A 145 -6.12 4.36 -2.99
C GLY A 145 -5.04 5.26 -3.58
N VAL A 146 -4.46 4.80 -4.69
CA VAL A 146 -3.35 5.50 -5.36
C VAL A 146 -3.65 6.97 -5.66
N ILE A 147 -4.86 7.30 -6.10
CA ILE A 147 -5.24 8.70 -6.39
C ILE A 147 -5.25 9.53 -5.10
N GLY A 148 -5.85 9.00 -4.03
CA GLY A 148 -5.93 9.70 -2.74
C GLY A 148 -4.56 9.92 -2.11
N LEU A 149 -3.72 8.89 -2.09
CA LEU A 149 -2.36 8.97 -1.54
C LEU A 149 -1.46 9.90 -2.34
N SER A 150 -1.45 9.81 -3.68
CA SER A 150 -0.68 10.74 -4.52
C SER A 150 -1.13 12.18 -4.30
N SER A 151 -2.43 12.41 -4.15
CA SER A 151 -2.99 13.74 -3.89
C SER A 151 -2.62 14.25 -2.50
N ALA A 152 -2.67 13.40 -1.46
CA ALA A 152 -2.27 13.76 -0.10
C ALA A 152 -0.80 14.18 -0.02
N ILE A 153 0.09 13.41 -0.67
CA ILE A 153 1.51 13.75 -0.78
C ILE A 153 1.71 15.07 -1.52
N GLN A 154 1.02 15.27 -2.64
CA GLN A 154 1.14 16.51 -3.41
C GLN A 154 0.73 17.73 -2.59
N LEU A 155 -0.39 17.64 -1.86
CA LEU A 155 -0.88 18.73 -1.01
C LEU A 155 0.04 18.98 0.19
N SER A 156 0.54 17.92 0.84
CA SER A 156 1.50 18.09 1.95
C SER A 156 2.80 18.76 1.47
N ARG A 157 3.31 18.40 0.29
CA ARG A 157 4.46 19.10 -0.34
C ARG A 157 4.22 20.58 -0.63
N GLN A 158 2.96 20.98 -0.82
CA GLN A 158 2.58 22.39 -0.97
C GLN A 158 2.49 23.13 0.38
N GLY A 159 2.70 22.44 1.50
CA GLY A 159 2.73 23.01 2.85
C GLY A 159 1.42 22.86 3.64
N TYR A 160 0.46 22.13 3.12
CA TYR A 160 -0.86 21.98 3.73
C TYR A 160 -0.89 20.87 4.79
N ARG A 161 -1.65 21.07 5.89
CA ARG A 161 -1.97 19.96 6.81
C ARG A 161 -2.93 19.02 6.09
N VAL A 162 -2.62 17.74 5.96
CA VAL A 162 -3.51 16.78 5.31
C VAL A 162 -3.93 15.69 6.28
N THR A 163 -5.23 15.46 6.37
CA THR A 163 -5.78 14.27 7.03
C THR A 163 -6.49 13.39 6.01
N VAL A 164 -6.10 12.12 5.93
CA VAL A 164 -6.73 11.09 5.11
C VAL A 164 -7.75 10.32 5.97
N LEU A 165 -9.03 10.46 5.65
CA LEU A 165 -10.09 9.60 6.17
C LEU A 165 -10.28 8.45 5.21
N ALA A 166 -10.17 7.19 5.64
CA ALA A 166 -10.37 6.03 4.77
C ALA A 166 -10.77 4.76 5.54
N ARG A 167 -11.58 3.89 4.94
CA ARG A 167 -11.93 2.58 5.53
C ARG A 167 -10.79 1.58 5.36
N GLU A 168 -10.29 1.47 4.14
CA GLU A 168 -9.11 0.67 3.79
C GLU A 168 -7.86 1.55 3.65
N LEU A 169 -6.74 1.06 4.15
CA LEU A 169 -5.40 1.63 4.01
C LEU A 169 -4.48 0.64 3.24
N PRO A 170 -3.32 1.09 2.73
CA PRO A 170 -2.33 0.16 2.17
C PRO A 170 -2.02 -0.99 3.14
N GLY A 171 -1.97 -2.21 2.61
CA GLY A 171 -1.93 -3.45 3.38
C GLY A 171 -3.29 -4.18 3.47
N ASP A 172 -4.40 -3.46 3.36
CA ASP A 172 -5.73 -4.09 3.29
C ASP A 172 -6.07 -4.60 1.89
N PHE A 173 -6.93 -5.62 1.84
CA PHE A 173 -7.52 -6.15 0.62
C PHE A 173 -9.04 -6.24 0.77
N ASP A 174 -9.76 -5.46 -0.04
CA ASP A 174 -11.22 -5.51 -0.17
C ASP A 174 -11.57 -5.44 -1.65
N ILE A 175 -12.61 -6.14 -2.10
CA ILE A 175 -12.97 -6.21 -3.52
C ILE A 175 -13.26 -4.83 -4.14
N ASP A 176 -13.75 -3.89 -3.32
CA ASP A 176 -14.07 -2.52 -3.72
C ASP A 176 -12.90 -1.54 -3.46
N TYR A 177 -11.81 -2.00 -2.85
CA TYR A 177 -10.54 -1.27 -2.76
C TYR A 177 -9.65 -1.66 -3.96
N ALA A 178 -9.87 -1.00 -5.09
CA ALA A 178 -9.29 -1.42 -6.37
C ALA A 178 -7.75 -1.34 -6.45
N SER A 179 -7.13 -0.43 -5.68
CA SER A 179 -5.70 -0.12 -5.81
C SER A 179 -4.77 -1.31 -5.56
N PRO A 180 -4.87 -2.09 -4.46
CA PRO A 180 -3.98 -3.25 -4.23
C PRO A 180 -4.11 -4.37 -5.28
N TRP A 181 -5.25 -4.46 -5.95
CA TRP A 181 -5.53 -5.51 -6.94
C TRP A 181 -5.00 -5.23 -8.35
N ALA A 182 -4.60 -3.99 -8.64
CA ALA A 182 -4.15 -3.61 -9.98
C ALA A 182 -2.87 -4.36 -10.39
N GLY A 183 -2.65 -4.51 -11.70
CA GLY A 183 -1.46 -5.18 -12.26
C GLY A 183 -0.15 -4.64 -11.68
N SER A 184 0.28 -3.41 -11.93
CA SER A 184 -0.25 -2.38 -12.84
C SER A 184 0.85 -2.01 -13.85
N HIS A 185 0.45 -1.61 -15.07
CA HIS A 185 1.37 -1.19 -16.11
C HIS A 185 0.94 0.11 -16.78
N PHE A 186 1.87 0.72 -17.51
CA PHE A 186 1.58 1.78 -18.44
C PHE A 186 1.06 1.22 -19.77
N ARG A 187 -0.09 1.73 -20.21
CA ARG A 187 -0.61 1.50 -21.54
C ARG A 187 -1.13 2.82 -22.13
N PRO A 188 -0.57 3.33 -23.23
CA PRO A 188 -1.03 4.54 -23.88
C PRO A 188 -2.53 4.49 -24.18
N VAL A 189 -3.20 5.61 -23.97
CA VAL A 189 -4.52 5.86 -24.56
C VAL A 189 -4.35 7.07 -25.45
N PRO A 190 -4.41 6.89 -26.78
CA PRO A 190 -4.31 8.00 -27.70
C PRO A 190 -5.44 9.00 -27.52
N ALA A 191 -5.14 10.29 -27.72
CA ALA A 191 -6.15 11.32 -27.75
C ALA A 191 -6.70 11.49 -29.17
N ILE A 192 -7.82 10.85 -29.48
CA ILE A 192 -8.45 10.90 -30.80
C ILE A 192 -9.46 12.06 -30.85
N LYS A 193 -10.10 12.37 -29.73
CA LYS A 193 -11.11 13.42 -29.59
C LYS A 193 -10.66 14.51 -28.60
N PRO A 194 -11.25 15.72 -28.67
CA PRO A 194 -10.95 16.79 -27.72
C PRO A 194 -11.14 16.37 -26.26
N GLU A 195 -12.16 15.56 -25.95
CA GLU A 195 -12.40 15.05 -24.60
C GLU A 195 -11.28 14.15 -24.06
N ASP A 196 -10.48 13.53 -24.93
CA ASP A 196 -9.39 12.63 -24.53
C ASP A 196 -8.13 13.39 -24.08
N ARG A 197 -8.03 14.69 -24.39
CA ARG A 197 -6.84 15.51 -24.12
C ARG A 197 -6.48 15.55 -22.65
N LEU A 198 -7.48 15.70 -21.77
CA LEU A 198 -7.25 15.74 -20.33
C LEU A 198 -6.61 14.44 -19.84
N GLU A 199 -7.18 13.28 -20.17
CA GLU A 199 -6.61 11.98 -19.75
C GLU A 199 -5.17 11.83 -20.26
N GLN A 200 -4.90 12.30 -21.48
CA GLN A 200 -3.59 12.23 -22.08
C GLN A 200 -2.55 13.14 -21.40
N GLU A 201 -2.91 14.38 -21.04
CA GLU A 201 -2.06 15.27 -20.27
C GLU A 201 -1.69 14.66 -18.92
N LEU A 202 -2.70 14.17 -18.18
CA LEU A 202 -2.53 13.54 -16.87
C LEU A 202 -1.64 12.29 -16.97
N MET A 203 -1.81 11.51 -18.04
CA MET A 203 -1.01 10.34 -18.33
C MET A 203 0.46 10.69 -18.60
N ARG A 204 0.75 11.77 -19.35
CA ARG A 204 2.14 12.23 -19.58
C ARG A 204 2.79 12.78 -18.32
N GLU A 205 2.07 13.58 -17.54
CA GLU A 205 2.56 14.05 -16.23
C GLU A 205 2.90 12.86 -15.33
N THR A 206 2.01 11.87 -15.27
CA THR A 206 2.23 10.67 -14.47
C THR A 206 3.40 9.83 -14.98
N TYR A 207 3.54 9.63 -16.28
CA TYR A 207 4.67 8.87 -16.86
C TYR A 207 6.02 9.49 -16.49
N ARG A 208 6.15 10.82 -16.62
CA ARG A 208 7.37 11.53 -16.19
C ARG A 208 7.64 11.34 -14.70
N LYS A 209 6.61 11.41 -13.87
CA LYS A 209 6.74 11.20 -12.44
C LYS A 209 7.16 9.77 -12.09
N MET A 210 6.57 8.76 -12.74
CA MET A 210 6.99 7.36 -12.55
C MET A 210 8.45 7.14 -12.97
N LYS A 211 8.92 7.80 -14.03
CA LYS A 211 10.32 7.72 -14.48
C LYS A 211 11.30 8.32 -13.45
N ASP A 212 10.95 9.48 -12.90
CA ASP A 212 11.66 10.13 -11.80
C ASP A 212 11.72 9.20 -10.57
N LEU A 213 10.58 8.64 -10.16
CA LEU A 213 10.51 7.72 -9.02
C LEU A 213 11.32 6.44 -9.25
N ALA A 214 11.24 5.82 -10.42
CA ALA A 214 12.02 4.62 -10.74
C ALA A 214 13.55 4.89 -10.67
N SER A 215 13.98 6.10 -11.05
CA SER A 215 15.40 6.46 -11.06
C SER A 215 15.93 6.83 -9.67
N ASN A 216 15.11 7.48 -8.85
CA ASN A 216 15.54 8.09 -7.59
C ASN A 216 15.07 7.33 -6.34
N HIS A 217 14.12 6.41 -6.48
CA HIS A 217 13.45 5.68 -5.40
C HIS A 217 13.23 4.22 -5.79
N PRO A 218 14.29 3.39 -5.87
CA PRO A 218 14.18 1.98 -6.28
C PRO A 218 13.25 1.17 -5.38
N GLU A 219 13.07 1.58 -4.12
CA GLU A 219 12.15 0.97 -3.16
C GLU A 219 10.67 1.07 -3.58
N THR A 220 10.34 1.94 -4.54
CA THR A 220 8.97 2.06 -5.11
C THR A 220 8.53 0.80 -5.86
N GLY A 221 9.48 -0.03 -6.30
CA GLY A 221 9.19 -1.21 -7.11
C GLY A 221 8.61 -0.87 -8.49
N ILE A 222 8.98 0.28 -9.06
CA ILE A 222 8.67 0.67 -10.44
C ILE A 222 9.85 0.30 -11.33
N GLU A 223 9.57 -0.41 -12.43
CA GLU A 223 10.57 -0.71 -13.47
C GLU A 223 10.05 -0.27 -14.83
N PHE A 224 10.94 0.20 -15.70
CA PHE A 224 10.64 0.50 -17.09
C PHE A 224 11.10 -0.65 -17.98
N ILE A 225 10.16 -1.26 -18.68
CA ILE A 225 10.37 -2.46 -19.50
C ILE A 225 9.69 -2.30 -20.87
N PRO A 226 10.03 -3.13 -21.86
CA PRO A 226 9.28 -3.19 -23.11
C PRO A 226 7.82 -3.56 -22.86
N ALA A 227 6.91 -2.87 -23.55
CA ALA A 227 5.50 -3.26 -23.66
C ALA A 227 5.21 -3.65 -25.10
N VAL A 228 4.41 -4.70 -25.26
CA VAL A 228 3.91 -5.14 -26.57
C VAL A 228 2.38 -5.12 -26.56
N GLU A 229 1.77 -4.50 -27.56
CA GLU A 229 0.34 -4.56 -27.79
C GLU A 229 0.02 -5.21 -29.14
N TYR A 230 -0.84 -6.22 -29.13
CA TYR A 230 -1.35 -6.91 -30.31
C TYR A 230 -2.82 -6.56 -30.57
N PHE A 231 -3.20 -6.47 -31.84
CA PHE A 231 -4.55 -6.13 -32.28
C PHE A 231 -5.02 -7.08 -33.39
N ASP A 232 -6.20 -7.68 -33.21
CA ASP A 232 -6.79 -8.55 -34.24
C ASP A 232 -7.56 -7.79 -35.33
N THR A 233 -8.04 -6.58 -35.02
CA THR A 233 -8.97 -5.82 -35.86
C THR A 233 -8.39 -4.53 -36.42
N ALA A 234 -7.28 -4.04 -35.87
CA ALA A 234 -6.56 -2.88 -36.40
C ALA A 234 -5.54 -3.34 -37.45
N ASP A 235 -5.42 -2.60 -38.55
CA ASP A 235 -4.36 -2.78 -39.54
C ASP A 235 -3.29 -1.68 -39.39
N PRO A 236 -2.11 -1.79 -40.04
CA PRO A 236 -1.10 -0.74 -39.98
C PRO A 236 -1.58 0.65 -40.43
N ALA A 237 -2.57 0.73 -41.33
CA ALA A 237 -3.16 2.00 -41.78
C ALA A 237 -3.96 2.72 -40.68
N TYR A 238 -4.32 2.01 -39.60
CA TYR A 238 -4.82 2.61 -38.35
C TYR A 238 -3.85 3.64 -37.76
N PHE A 239 -2.54 3.52 -38.00
CA PHE A 239 -1.50 4.34 -37.37
C PHE A 239 -0.97 5.51 -38.22
N ASP A 240 -1.11 5.49 -39.54
CA ASP A 240 -0.28 6.29 -40.46
C ASP A 240 -0.50 7.83 -40.38
N GLU A 241 -1.73 8.32 -40.17
CA GLU A 241 -1.97 9.78 -39.98
C GLU A 241 -2.50 10.18 -38.59
N LYS A 242 -3.22 9.29 -37.90
CA LYS A 242 -3.95 9.62 -36.66
C LYS A 242 -3.16 9.35 -35.37
N LEU A 243 -2.10 8.55 -35.41
CA LEU A 243 -1.41 8.06 -34.20
C LEU A 243 0.12 8.24 -34.20
N ILE A 244 0.72 8.62 -35.33
CA ILE A 244 2.14 9.02 -35.43
C ILE A 244 2.32 10.54 -35.12
N ARG A 245 1.25 11.35 -35.21
CA ARG A 245 1.29 12.78 -34.83
C ARG A 245 1.43 13.00 -33.31
N GLU A 246 1.69 14.26 -32.92
CA GLU A 246 1.58 14.70 -31.51
C GLU A 246 0.28 14.16 -30.90
N ASN A 247 0.41 13.53 -29.73
CA ASN A 247 -0.69 12.96 -28.93
C ASN A 247 -1.19 11.55 -29.29
N GLY A 248 -0.58 10.89 -30.27
CA GLY A 248 -0.73 9.46 -30.55
C GLY A 248 0.35 8.57 -29.93
N TYR A 249 0.34 7.28 -30.29
CA TYR A 249 1.33 6.30 -29.83
C TYR A 249 2.78 6.71 -30.18
N GLY A 250 3.00 7.35 -31.33
CA GLY A 250 4.33 7.76 -31.82
C GLY A 250 5.10 8.71 -30.92
N SER A 251 4.43 9.32 -29.94
CA SER A 251 5.04 10.25 -28.99
C SER A 251 5.55 9.60 -27.71
N TRP A 252 5.42 8.27 -27.56
CA TRP A 252 5.93 7.53 -26.40
C TRP A 252 7.33 6.96 -26.67
N PRO A 253 8.19 6.86 -25.65
CA PRO A 253 9.57 6.40 -25.85
C PRO A 253 9.67 4.99 -26.46
N GLU A 254 10.60 4.82 -27.40
CA GLU A 254 10.84 3.57 -28.14
C GLU A 254 9.60 3.02 -28.86
N PHE A 255 8.63 3.88 -29.21
CA PHE A 255 7.48 3.44 -29.97
C PHE A 255 7.88 3.02 -31.38
N ARG A 256 7.44 1.82 -31.79
CA ARG A 256 7.45 1.39 -33.18
C ARG A 256 6.36 0.35 -33.44
N ILE A 257 6.00 0.20 -34.70
CA ILE A 257 5.21 -0.92 -35.20
C ILE A 257 6.15 -2.15 -35.27
N LEU A 258 5.62 -3.31 -34.90
CA LEU A 258 6.34 -4.59 -35.02
C LEU A 258 6.35 -5.07 -36.47
N ASP A 259 7.47 -5.65 -36.90
CA ASP A 259 7.56 -6.31 -38.19
C ASP A 259 6.73 -7.59 -38.20
N ALA A 260 6.31 -8.04 -39.39
CA ALA A 260 5.52 -9.26 -39.54
C ALA A 260 6.20 -10.50 -38.94
N SER A 261 7.54 -10.55 -38.94
CA SER A 261 8.33 -11.62 -38.33
C SER A 261 8.39 -11.59 -36.80
N GLU A 262 8.06 -10.44 -36.18
CA GLU A 262 7.96 -10.28 -34.72
C GLU A 262 6.55 -10.57 -34.19
N LEU A 263 5.57 -10.70 -35.09
CA LEU A 263 4.22 -11.11 -34.72
C LEU A 263 4.22 -12.59 -34.32
N PRO A 264 3.37 -12.98 -33.34
CA PRO A 264 3.22 -14.37 -32.96
C PRO A 264 2.77 -15.21 -34.17
N ALA A 265 3.66 -16.00 -34.76
CA ALA A 265 3.39 -16.76 -35.99
C ALA A 265 2.22 -17.75 -35.84
N GLN A 266 1.98 -18.22 -34.62
CA GLN A 266 0.83 -19.07 -34.28
C GLN A 266 -0.52 -18.33 -34.27
N TYR A 267 -0.54 -17.01 -34.52
CA TYR A 267 -1.73 -16.17 -34.50
C TYR A 267 -1.90 -15.38 -35.80
N GLU A 268 -2.49 -16.03 -36.80
CA GLU A 268 -2.92 -15.35 -38.03
C GLU A 268 -3.96 -14.25 -37.78
N SER A 269 -4.65 -14.28 -36.63
CA SER A 269 -5.61 -13.24 -36.25
C SER A 269 -4.96 -11.90 -35.93
N VAL A 270 -3.70 -11.89 -35.47
CA VAL A 270 -3.00 -10.65 -35.10
C VAL A 270 -2.62 -9.92 -36.37
N LYS A 271 -3.33 -8.83 -36.65
CA LYS A 271 -3.11 -7.99 -37.84
C LYS A 271 -2.08 -6.90 -37.62
N LEU A 272 -1.80 -6.60 -36.35
CA LEU A 272 -0.90 -5.52 -35.98
C LEU A 272 -0.31 -5.74 -34.59
N GLY A 273 0.98 -5.42 -34.47
CA GLY A 273 1.68 -5.33 -33.20
C GLY A 273 2.41 -4.00 -33.07
N VAL A 274 2.48 -3.46 -31.85
CA VAL A 274 3.31 -2.29 -31.54
C VAL A 274 4.12 -2.54 -30.28
N THR A 275 5.25 -1.87 -30.16
CA THR A 275 6.07 -1.87 -28.95
C THR A 275 6.41 -0.45 -28.51
N TYR A 276 6.63 -0.24 -27.22
CA TYR A 276 7.08 1.01 -26.61
C TYR A 276 7.62 0.74 -25.20
N THR A 277 8.20 1.75 -24.54
CA THR A 277 8.66 1.61 -23.15
C THR A 277 7.52 1.90 -22.17
N ALA A 278 7.15 0.92 -21.35
CA ALA A 278 6.16 1.06 -20.29
C ALA A 278 6.81 0.97 -18.91
N TRP A 279 6.21 1.61 -17.91
CA TRP A 279 6.48 1.23 -16.53
C TRP A 279 5.56 0.08 -16.10
N VAL A 280 6.07 -0.80 -15.24
CA VAL A 280 5.31 -1.77 -14.46
C VAL A 280 5.60 -1.54 -12.98
N LEU A 281 4.68 -1.95 -12.11
CA LEU A 281 4.90 -1.87 -10.67
C LEU A 281 4.19 -2.97 -9.90
N ASN A 282 4.71 -3.27 -8.72
CA ASN A 282 4.06 -4.09 -7.73
C ASN A 282 3.10 -3.22 -6.89
N SER A 283 1.80 -3.29 -7.16
CA SER A 283 0.80 -2.37 -6.58
C SER A 283 0.79 -2.31 -5.04
N PRO A 284 0.76 -3.43 -4.30
CA PRO A 284 0.88 -3.40 -2.84
C PRO A 284 2.15 -2.72 -2.32
N VAL A 285 3.31 -2.99 -2.93
CA VAL A 285 4.60 -2.39 -2.54
C VAL A 285 4.58 -0.88 -2.76
N TYR A 286 4.14 -0.44 -3.95
CA TYR A 286 4.06 0.97 -4.28
C TYR A 286 3.07 1.74 -3.39
N LEU A 287 1.94 1.11 -3.02
CA LEU A 287 0.98 1.71 -2.08
C LEU A 287 1.56 1.85 -0.67
N GLY A 288 2.32 0.85 -0.20
CA GLY A 288 3.04 0.94 1.07
C GLY A 288 4.03 2.10 1.05
N TRP A 289 4.83 2.22 0.00
CA TRP A 289 5.75 3.34 -0.17
C TRP A 289 5.02 4.70 -0.19
N LEU A 290 3.90 4.83 -0.89
CA LEU A 290 3.10 6.07 -0.88
C LEU A 290 2.60 6.40 0.53
N GLN A 291 2.17 5.41 1.31
CA GLN A 291 1.77 5.63 2.70
C GLN A 291 2.95 6.12 3.54
N ASP A 292 4.12 5.47 3.43
CA ASP A 292 5.32 5.86 4.16
C ASP A 292 5.74 7.29 3.82
N GLN A 293 5.68 7.67 2.53
CA GLN A 293 5.95 9.03 2.09
C GLN A 293 4.96 10.05 2.66
N ALA A 294 3.67 9.69 2.72
CA ALA A 294 2.66 10.56 3.32
C ALA A 294 2.90 10.73 4.83
N VAL A 295 3.20 9.64 5.55
CA VAL A 295 3.52 9.67 6.98
C VAL A 295 4.77 10.49 7.26
N GLN A 296 5.84 10.34 6.47
CA GLN A 296 7.06 11.15 6.56
C GLN A 296 6.79 12.64 6.36
N GLN A 297 5.75 12.98 5.61
CA GLN A 297 5.28 14.36 5.39
C GLN A 297 4.17 14.77 6.36
N CYS A 298 4.07 14.10 7.52
CA CYS A 298 3.11 14.41 8.59
C CYS A 298 1.63 14.36 8.16
N VAL A 299 1.29 13.57 7.12
CA VAL A 299 -0.10 13.29 6.76
C VAL A 299 -0.71 12.39 7.83
N HIS A 300 -1.85 12.81 8.38
CA HIS A 300 -2.56 12.04 9.41
C HIS A 300 -3.54 11.07 8.76
N PHE A 301 -3.65 9.86 9.30
CA PHE A 301 -4.61 8.86 8.83
C PHE A 301 -5.64 8.56 9.91
N ILE A 302 -6.91 8.62 9.57
CA ILE A 302 -8.02 8.18 10.43
C ILE A 302 -8.75 7.07 9.69
N ARG A 303 -8.66 5.86 10.26
CA ARG A 303 -9.42 4.73 9.75
C ARG A 303 -10.90 4.90 10.13
N THR A 304 -11.77 5.11 9.14
CA THR A 304 -13.21 5.29 9.33
C THR A 304 -14.00 4.93 8.09
N ARG A 305 -15.25 4.51 8.27
CA ARG A 305 -16.19 4.29 7.17
C ARG A 305 -17.14 5.48 7.11
N LEU A 306 -17.19 6.11 5.94
CA LEU A 306 -18.12 7.20 5.69
C LEU A 306 -19.22 6.74 4.71
N THR A 307 -20.45 7.14 4.95
CA THR A 307 -21.62 6.87 4.10
C THR A 307 -21.98 8.04 3.20
N ALA A 308 -21.73 9.28 3.64
CA ALA A 308 -22.15 10.50 2.92
C ALA A 308 -21.08 11.61 2.92
N LEU A 309 -21.02 12.39 1.81
CA LEU A 309 -20.29 13.67 1.65
C LEU A 309 -19.65 14.25 2.92
N GLU A 310 -20.61 14.65 3.73
CA GLU A 310 -20.63 15.64 4.78
C GLU A 310 -20.06 15.07 6.08
N GLU A 311 -20.20 13.76 6.31
CA GLU A 311 -19.68 13.05 7.50
C GLU A 311 -18.18 13.26 7.71
N ALA A 312 -17.44 13.53 6.64
CA ALA A 312 -16.01 13.75 6.70
C ALA A 312 -15.64 14.93 7.62
N LEU A 313 -16.41 16.01 7.56
CA LEU A 313 -16.18 17.20 8.40
C LEU A 313 -16.50 16.90 9.86
N PHE A 314 -17.58 16.19 10.12
CA PHE A 314 -17.98 15.81 11.48
C PHE A 314 -16.92 14.91 12.13
N VAL A 315 -16.48 13.87 11.41
CA VAL A 315 -15.44 12.95 11.92
C VAL A 315 -14.11 13.67 12.15
N TYR A 316 -13.72 14.59 11.25
CA TYR A 316 -12.52 15.40 11.45
C TYR A 316 -12.64 16.27 12.70
N LYS A 317 -13.75 17.02 12.84
CA LYS A 317 -14.01 17.87 14.00
C LYS A 317 -13.98 17.07 15.29
N GLU A 318 -14.70 15.95 15.35
CA GLU A 318 -14.74 15.08 16.54
C GLU A 318 -13.34 14.63 16.99
N LYS A 319 -12.44 14.32 16.04
CA LYS A 319 -11.09 13.83 16.34
C LYS A 319 -10.10 14.94 16.70
N PHE A 320 -10.29 16.16 16.20
CA PHE A 320 -9.33 17.26 16.37
C PHE A 320 -9.85 18.42 17.25
N GLN A 321 -11.09 18.37 17.77
CA GLN A 321 -11.67 19.43 18.63
C GLN A 321 -11.14 19.47 20.08
N GLN A 322 -10.21 18.62 20.47
CA GLN A 322 -9.51 18.79 21.74
C GLN A 322 -8.30 19.74 21.58
N GLY A 323 -8.55 21.06 21.48
CA GLY A 323 -7.58 22.04 22.01
C GLY A 323 -7.04 23.20 21.15
N SER A 324 -7.57 23.57 19.97
CA SER A 324 -7.19 24.88 19.38
C SER A 324 -8.19 25.45 18.37
N ASP A 325 -8.26 26.79 18.32
CA ASP A 325 -9.10 27.60 17.42
C ASP A 325 -8.65 27.57 15.94
N SER A 326 -7.59 26.85 15.56
CA SER A 326 -7.02 26.88 14.19
C SER A 326 -7.32 25.64 13.32
N ASN A 327 -8.35 24.86 13.64
CA ASN A 327 -8.66 23.58 12.97
C ASN A 327 -9.67 23.68 11.81
N ASP A 328 -9.82 24.84 11.18
CA ASP A 328 -10.74 24.97 10.05
C ASP A 328 -10.25 24.16 8.83
N VAL A 329 -11.18 23.40 8.25
CA VAL A 329 -10.96 22.62 7.03
C VAL A 329 -11.17 23.54 5.82
N LEU A 330 -10.13 23.70 5.01
CA LEU A 330 -10.12 24.54 3.81
C LEU A 330 -10.85 23.91 2.62
N ALA A 331 -10.67 22.59 2.42
CA ALA A 331 -11.34 21.85 1.36
C ALA A 331 -11.43 20.35 1.67
N VAL A 332 -12.36 19.67 1.00
CA VAL A 332 -12.47 18.21 0.99
C VAL A 332 -12.05 17.64 -0.35
N ILE A 333 -11.06 16.76 -0.37
CA ILE A 333 -10.68 16.03 -1.60
C ILE A 333 -11.40 14.69 -1.64
N ASN A 334 -12.31 14.48 -2.58
CA ASN A 334 -13.06 13.24 -2.72
C ASN A 334 -12.37 12.27 -3.71
N ALA A 335 -11.54 11.37 -3.16
CA ALA A 335 -10.83 10.31 -3.87
C ALA A 335 -11.42 8.91 -3.57
N SER A 336 -12.75 8.81 -3.48
CA SER A 336 -13.47 7.61 -3.02
C SER A 336 -13.56 6.45 -4.03
N GLY A 337 -12.91 6.56 -5.18
CA GLY A 337 -13.00 5.60 -6.28
C GLY A 337 -14.32 5.74 -7.06
N ARG A 338 -15.47 5.46 -6.45
CA ARG A 338 -16.80 5.50 -7.12
C ARG A 338 -17.63 6.75 -6.83
N GLY A 339 -17.15 7.69 -6.02
CA GLY A 339 -17.97 8.80 -5.57
C GLY A 339 -18.99 8.37 -4.51
N PHE A 340 -19.56 9.35 -3.82
CA PHE A 340 -20.66 9.14 -2.88
C PHE A 340 -21.96 9.44 -3.63
N ASN A 341 -22.83 8.43 -3.77
CA ASN A 341 -24.12 8.55 -4.45
C ASN A 341 -24.06 9.10 -5.89
N ASP A 342 -22.95 8.93 -6.61
CA ASP A 342 -22.86 9.33 -8.03
C ASP A 342 -23.63 8.31 -8.90
N PRO A 343 -24.76 8.70 -9.52
CA PRO A 343 -25.58 7.78 -10.32
C PRO A 343 -24.87 7.29 -11.59
N ASN A 344 -23.80 7.98 -12.01
CA ASN A 344 -23.00 7.57 -13.15
C ASN A 344 -21.98 6.48 -12.78
N ALA A 345 -21.69 6.29 -11.50
CA ALA A 345 -20.69 5.33 -11.04
C ALA A 345 -21.22 3.90 -11.06
N PHE A 346 -20.34 2.95 -11.40
CA PHE A 346 -20.65 1.52 -11.39
C PHE A 346 -19.36 0.70 -11.27
N PRO A 347 -19.42 -0.53 -10.73
CA PRO A 347 -18.25 -1.40 -10.77
C PRO A 347 -18.10 -2.05 -12.15
N SER A 348 -16.86 -2.30 -12.56
CA SER A 348 -16.56 -3.36 -13.53
C SER A 348 -15.69 -4.40 -12.87
N ARG A 349 -16.27 -5.58 -12.57
CA ARG A 349 -15.53 -6.71 -12.00
C ARG A 349 -14.53 -7.22 -13.04
N GLY A 350 -13.34 -7.56 -12.58
CA GLY A 350 -12.34 -8.29 -13.35
C GLY A 350 -11.79 -9.42 -12.51
N GLN A 351 -11.66 -10.59 -13.13
CA GLN A 351 -10.92 -11.73 -12.59
C GLN A 351 -9.53 -11.79 -13.20
N PHE A 352 -8.55 -12.10 -12.36
CA PHE A 352 -7.13 -12.12 -12.67
C PHE A 352 -6.47 -13.29 -11.94
N ILE A 353 -5.25 -13.62 -12.36
CA ILE A 353 -4.45 -14.68 -11.76
C ILE A 353 -3.04 -14.13 -11.55
N ALA A 354 -2.51 -14.29 -10.34
CA ALA A 354 -1.11 -14.05 -10.04
C ALA A 354 -0.34 -15.37 -10.17
N VAL A 355 0.75 -15.37 -10.94
CA VAL A 355 1.63 -16.54 -11.14
C VAL A 355 3.06 -16.21 -10.71
N SER A 356 3.86 -17.20 -10.32
CA SER A 356 5.29 -17.01 -10.02
C SER A 356 6.14 -16.81 -11.27
N ASN A 357 5.66 -17.23 -12.43
CA ASN A 357 6.39 -17.23 -13.68
C ASN A 357 6.88 -15.82 -14.04
N PRO A 358 8.17 -15.63 -14.34
CA PRO A 358 8.71 -14.32 -14.73
C PRO A 358 8.30 -13.97 -16.17
N CYS A 359 8.24 -12.67 -16.45
CA CYS A 359 8.07 -12.15 -17.80
C CYS A 359 8.88 -10.86 -17.92
N GLU A 360 9.62 -10.70 -19.02
CA GLU A 360 10.55 -9.57 -19.20
C GLU A 360 9.89 -8.34 -19.87
N LYS A 361 8.69 -8.53 -20.40
CA LYS A 361 7.90 -7.51 -21.10
C LYS A 361 6.47 -7.54 -20.58
N THR A 362 5.77 -6.42 -20.67
CA THR A 362 4.32 -6.44 -20.45
C THR A 362 3.58 -6.60 -21.78
N ILE A 363 2.56 -7.43 -21.82
CA ILE A 363 1.83 -7.77 -23.05
C ILE A 363 0.37 -7.39 -22.87
N SER A 364 -0.21 -6.74 -23.88
CA SER A 364 -1.66 -6.61 -24.01
C SER A 364 -2.11 -7.14 -25.37
N HIS A 365 -3.28 -7.77 -25.42
CA HIS A 365 -3.87 -8.23 -26.68
C HIS A 365 -5.34 -7.87 -26.71
N HIS A 366 -5.73 -7.18 -27.78
CA HIS A 366 -7.09 -6.77 -28.09
C HIS A 366 -7.69 -7.75 -29.11
N TRP A 367 -8.51 -8.66 -28.60
CA TRP A 367 -9.09 -9.74 -29.39
C TRP A 367 -10.24 -9.24 -30.28
N ALA A 368 -10.49 -9.92 -31.39
CA ALA A 368 -11.58 -9.58 -32.31
C ALA A 368 -12.98 -9.66 -31.66
N ASP A 369 -13.15 -10.50 -30.63
CA ASP A 369 -14.39 -10.64 -29.86
C ASP A 369 -14.62 -9.51 -28.84
N GLY A 370 -13.71 -8.54 -28.76
CA GLY A 370 -13.75 -7.41 -27.83
C GLY A 370 -13.21 -7.73 -26.43
N SER A 371 -12.75 -8.95 -26.18
CA SER A 371 -12.04 -9.29 -24.95
C SER A 371 -10.62 -8.74 -24.96
N THR A 372 -9.97 -8.72 -23.80
CA THR A 372 -8.58 -8.26 -23.66
C THR A 372 -7.79 -9.26 -22.82
N THR A 373 -6.55 -9.56 -23.23
CA THR A 373 -5.57 -10.26 -22.40
C THR A 373 -4.51 -9.25 -21.94
N VAL A 374 -4.07 -9.37 -20.70
CA VAL A 374 -2.92 -8.62 -20.15
C VAL A 374 -1.99 -9.58 -19.42
N ILE A 375 -0.69 -9.39 -19.59
CA ILE A 375 0.39 -10.08 -18.88
C ILE A 375 1.30 -8.99 -18.34
N ILE A 376 1.37 -8.87 -17.00
CA ILE A 376 1.98 -7.74 -16.31
C ILE A 376 2.96 -8.28 -15.27
N PRO A 377 4.27 -8.30 -15.55
CA PRO A 377 5.25 -8.65 -14.55
C PRO A 377 5.28 -7.60 -13.43
N ARG A 378 5.33 -8.06 -12.18
CA ARG A 378 5.50 -7.22 -10.99
C ARG A 378 6.96 -7.28 -10.53
N PRO A 379 7.67 -6.14 -10.50
CA PRO A 379 9.02 -6.04 -9.96
C PRO A 379 9.20 -6.62 -8.55
N GLY A 380 10.45 -6.90 -8.19
CA GLY A 380 10.83 -7.34 -6.85
C GLY A 380 10.28 -8.71 -6.43
N GLY A 381 10.14 -9.64 -7.38
CA GLY A 381 9.62 -10.99 -7.10
C GLY A 381 8.11 -11.07 -6.89
N GLY A 382 7.37 -10.01 -7.27
CA GLY A 382 5.92 -9.94 -7.15
C GLY A 382 5.15 -10.94 -8.03
N GLY A 383 5.85 -11.66 -8.91
CA GLY A 383 5.27 -12.59 -9.87
C GLY A 383 4.75 -11.86 -11.11
N THR A 384 3.92 -12.53 -11.91
CA THR A 384 3.27 -11.95 -13.08
C THR A 384 1.76 -12.00 -12.90
N ILE A 385 1.08 -10.90 -13.19
CA ILE A 385 -0.38 -10.85 -13.23
C ILE A 385 -0.84 -11.14 -14.65
N ILE A 386 -1.63 -12.18 -14.80
CA ILE A 386 -2.32 -12.50 -16.04
C ILE A 386 -3.81 -12.20 -15.88
N GLY A 387 -4.40 -11.66 -16.92
CA GLY A 387 -5.81 -11.35 -16.92
C GLY A 387 -6.33 -11.07 -18.31
N GLY A 388 -7.58 -10.69 -18.44
CA GLY A 388 -8.58 -10.79 -17.37
C GLY A 388 -9.97 -10.71 -17.95
N THR A 389 -10.97 -10.61 -17.08
CA THR A 389 -12.35 -10.32 -17.48
C THR A 389 -12.71 -8.84 -17.31
N LYS A 390 -13.76 -8.43 -18.02
CA LYS A 390 -14.37 -7.10 -17.92
C LYS A 390 -15.88 -7.25 -17.84
N GLU A 391 -16.41 -7.11 -16.63
CA GLU A 391 -17.81 -7.42 -16.33
C GLU A 391 -18.48 -6.19 -15.69
N PRO A 392 -19.03 -5.27 -16.51
CA PRO A 392 -19.79 -4.12 -16.04
C PRO A 392 -20.96 -4.52 -15.15
N ASN A 393 -21.20 -3.76 -14.07
CA ASN A 393 -22.31 -3.94 -13.12
C ASN A 393 -22.30 -5.28 -12.36
N ASN A 394 -21.20 -6.04 -12.40
CA ASN A 394 -21.11 -7.29 -11.66
C ASN A 394 -20.67 -7.05 -10.20
N TRP A 395 -21.56 -7.39 -9.26
CA TRP A 395 -21.36 -7.30 -7.81
C TRP A 395 -21.11 -8.66 -7.15
N SER A 396 -20.89 -9.71 -7.94
CA SER A 396 -20.55 -11.02 -7.40
C SER A 396 -19.21 -11.00 -6.67
N HIS A 397 -19.11 -11.83 -5.63
CA HIS A 397 -17.87 -12.15 -4.91
C HIS A 397 -17.30 -13.52 -5.32
N SER A 398 -17.95 -14.22 -6.24
CA SER A 398 -17.55 -15.57 -6.66
C SER A 398 -16.46 -15.51 -7.70
N ILE A 399 -15.49 -16.43 -7.65
CA ILE A 399 -14.55 -16.72 -8.72
C ILE A 399 -15.24 -17.64 -9.74
N SER A 400 -14.94 -17.46 -11.03
CA SER A 400 -15.45 -18.31 -12.12
C SER A 400 -14.34 -19.21 -12.65
N ASP A 401 -14.51 -20.54 -12.51
CA ASP A 401 -13.53 -21.51 -13.01
C ASP A 401 -13.42 -21.49 -14.54
N ALA A 402 -14.55 -21.24 -15.23
CA ALA A 402 -14.55 -21.05 -16.68
C ALA A 402 -13.72 -19.83 -17.10
N ALA A 403 -13.81 -18.71 -16.35
CA ALA A 403 -12.98 -17.54 -16.59
C ALA A 403 -11.52 -17.81 -16.28
N THR A 404 -11.21 -18.57 -15.22
CA THR A 404 -9.85 -18.99 -14.87
C THR A 404 -9.22 -19.79 -16.02
N ALA A 405 -9.89 -20.84 -16.50
CA ALA A 405 -9.42 -21.67 -17.61
C ALA A 405 -9.23 -20.85 -18.90
N SER A 406 -10.14 -19.93 -19.20
CA SER A 406 -10.05 -19.03 -20.35
C SER A 406 -8.85 -18.08 -20.25
N ILE A 407 -8.59 -17.49 -19.07
CA ILE A 407 -7.43 -16.60 -18.85
C ILE A 407 -6.12 -17.37 -19.00
N LEU A 408 -6.00 -18.54 -18.38
CA LEU A 408 -4.78 -19.38 -18.46
C LEU A 408 -4.49 -19.78 -19.89
N SER A 409 -5.51 -20.28 -20.61
CA SER A 409 -5.39 -20.66 -22.02
C SER A 409 -4.90 -19.50 -22.89
N ARG A 410 -5.54 -18.33 -22.79
CA ARG A 410 -5.13 -17.15 -23.57
C ARG A 410 -3.73 -16.67 -23.22
N ALA A 411 -3.34 -16.70 -21.93
CA ALA A 411 -2.02 -16.23 -21.50
C ALA A 411 -0.89 -17.13 -22.01
N VAL A 412 -1.02 -18.46 -21.84
CA VAL A 412 0.00 -19.43 -22.31
C VAL A 412 0.10 -19.44 -23.82
N THR A 413 -1.02 -19.33 -24.52
CA THR A 413 -1.00 -19.32 -25.98
C THR A 413 -0.30 -18.04 -26.49
N LEU A 414 -0.56 -16.89 -25.85
CA LEU A 414 -0.06 -15.57 -26.28
C LEU A 414 1.43 -15.37 -25.95
N CYS A 415 1.86 -15.93 -24.82
CA CYS A 415 3.23 -15.83 -24.34
C CYS A 415 3.71 -17.22 -23.92
N PRO A 416 4.01 -18.13 -24.87
CA PRO A 416 4.49 -19.48 -24.56
C PRO A 416 5.79 -19.47 -23.75
N GLU A 417 6.60 -18.41 -23.86
CA GLU A 417 7.80 -18.24 -23.06
C GLU A 417 7.51 -18.11 -21.55
N LEU A 418 6.28 -17.73 -21.15
CA LEU A 418 5.88 -17.61 -19.75
C LEU A 418 5.92 -18.97 -19.00
N VAL A 419 5.69 -20.08 -19.69
CA VAL A 419 5.62 -21.43 -19.09
C VAL A 419 6.95 -22.19 -19.13
N GLY A 420 7.96 -21.66 -19.84
CA GLY A 420 9.26 -22.30 -20.01
C GLY A 420 9.17 -23.72 -20.59
N SER A 421 10.22 -24.52 -20.40
CA SER A 421 10.27 -25.94 -20.84
C SER A 421 9.49 -26.91 -19.93
N GLN A 422 8.70 -26.41 -18.98
CA GLN A 422 8.00 -27.20 -17.96
C GLN A 422 6.61 -27.67 -18.41
N ALA A 423 6.11 -27.20 -19.56
CA ALA A 423 4.83 -27.65 -20.10
C ALA A 423 4.95 -29.10 -20.63
N LYS A 424 4.20 -30.04 -20.03
CA LYS A 424 3.98 -31.37 -20.61
C LYS A 424 2.85 -31.28 -21.63
N PRO A 425 3.06 -31.62 -22.93
CA PRO A 425 1.98 -31.64 -23.90
C PRO A 425 0.88 -32.60 -23.43
N GLY A 426 -0.35 -32.10 -23.27
CA GLY A 426 -1.52 -32.90 -22.88
C GLY A 426 -1.85 -32.97 -21.38
N SER A 427 -1.13 -32.27 -20.49
CA SER A 427 -1.59 -32.10 -19.10
C SER A 427 -2.61 -30.97 -18.98
N SER A 428 -3.58 -31.10 -18.07
CA SER A 428 -4.46 -30.00 -17.62
C SER A 428 -3.70 -28.91 -16.84
N ASP A 429 -2.43 -29.14 -16.58
CA ASP A 429 -1.49 -28.20 -16.00
C ASP A 429 -0.99 -27.27 -17.12
N TYR A 430 -1.37 -26.00 -17.05
CA TYR A 430 -0.96 -24.96 -17.99
C TYR A 430 0.54 -24.62 -17.87
N GLY A 431 1.31 -25.26 -17.00
CA GLY A 431 2.73 -24.96 -16.78
C GLY A 431 2.97 -23.64 -16.03
N LEU A 432 1.92 -23.12 -15.40
CA LEU A 432 1.93 -21.87 -14.65
C LEU A 432 1.85 -22.19 -13.15
N ASP A 433 2.78 -21.65 -12.38
CA ASP A 433 2.75 -21.74 -10.91
C ASP A 433 1.80 -20.67 -10.36
N ILE A 434 0.54 -21.06 -10.15
CA ILE A 434 -0.53 -20.16 -9.70
C ILE A 434 -0.35 -19.84 -8.21
N ARG A 435 -0.11 -18.56 -7.91
CA ARG A 435 -0.08 -18.04 -6.53
C ARG A 435 -1.48 -17.73 -6.02
N GLN A 436 -2.31 -17.13 -6.87
CA GLN A 436 -3.63 -16.66 -6.47
C GLN A 436 -4.54 -16.43 -7.67
N VAL A 437 -5.80 -16.86 -7.57
CA VAL A 437 -6.89 -16.37 -8.42
C VAL A 437 -7.68 -15.33 -7.63
N TYR A 438 -7.90 -14.15 -8.20
CA TYR A 438 -8.54 -13.05 -7.47
C TYR A 438 -9.48 -12.23 -8.34
N ILE A 439 -10.33 -11.46 -7.67
CA ILE A 439 -11.34 -10.62 -8.28
C ILE A 439 -11.28 -9.22 -7.68
N ALA A 440 -11.53 -8.22 -8.50
CA ALA A 440 -11.55 -6.82 -8.08
C ALA A 440 -12.54 -6.02 -8.90
N ARG A 441 -13.09 -4.95 -8.31
CA ARG A 441 -14.01 -4.05 -9.01
C ARG A 441 -13.33 -2.74 -9.35
N ARG A 442 -13.16 -2.50 -10.66
CA ARG A 442 -12.72 -1.20 -11.17
C ARG A 442 -13.81 -0.16 -10.91
N PRO A 443 -13.47 1.02 -10.36
CA PRO A 443 -14.45 2.05 -10.07
C PRO A 443 -14.73 2.87 -11.35
N MET A 444 -15.68 2.40 -12.14
CA MET A 444 -16.05 3.02 -13.43
C MET A 444 -17.08 4.14 -13.25
N ARG A 445 -17.17 5.01 -14.25
CA ARG A 445 -18.20 6.04 -14.37
C ARG A 445 -18.65 6.17 -15.83
N ARG A 446 -19.95 6.07 -16.09
CA ARG A 446 -20.52 5.93 -17.47
C ARG A 446 -20.32 7.19 -18.30
N ARG A 447 -20.78 8.33 -17.76
CA ARG A 447 -20.71 9.64 -18.42
C ARG A 447 -19.44 10.36 -17.96
N GLY A 448 -18.63 10.84 -18.90
CA GLY A 448 -17.44 11.66 -18.64
C GLY A 448 -16.23 10.94 -18.05
N GLY A 449 -16.31 9.65 -17.69
CA GLY A 449 -15.18 8.94 -17.08
C GLY A 449 -14.74 9.58 -15.76
N LEU A 450 -13.44 9.86 -15.63
CA LEU A 450 -12.85 10.55 -14.48
C LEU A 450 -13.61 11.85 -14.17
N ARG A 451 -14.15 11.97 -12.95
CA ARG A 451 -14.66 13.23 -12.41
C ARG A 451 -13.50 13.94 -11.71
N LEU A 452 -13.02 15.02 -12.32
CA LEU A 452 -11.92 15.86 -11.83
C LEU A 452 -12.32 17.34 -11.90
N GLU A 453 -13.00 17.82 -10.86
CA GLU A 453 -13.58 19.16 -10.81
C GLU A 453 -13.76 19.64 -9.37
N ARG A 454 -13.92 20.94 -9.20
CA ARG A 454 -14.30 21.59 -7.94
C ARG A 454 -15.81 21.82 -7.89
N GLU A 455 -16.41 21.55 -6.75
CA GLU A 455 -17.81 21.84 -6.40
C GLU A 455 -17.84 22.45 -5.00
N ASP A 456 -18.74 23.37 -4.72
CA ASP A 456 -18.92 23.91 -3.37
C ASP A 456 -20.09 23.19 -2.68
N LEU A 457 -19.78 22.44 -1.61
CA LEU A 457 -20.76 21.64 -0.88
C LEU A 457 -21.35 22.44 0.28
N ALA A 458 -22.67 22.65 0.24
CA ALA A 458 -23.41 23.17 1.38
C ALA A 458 -23.67 22.05 2.41
N PHE A 459 -23.42 22.32 3.68
CA PHE A 459 -23.71 21.42 4.80
C PHE A 459 -24.28 22.20 5.98
N GLN A 460 -24.96 21.48 6.87
CA GLN A 460 -25.42 22.06 8.14
C GLN A 460 -24.34 21.87 9.20
N ASP A 461 -23.80 22.97 9.71
CA ASP A 461 -22.89 22.99 10.85
C ASP A 461 -23.70 23.15 12.13
N THR A 462 -23.80 22.08 12.90
CA THR A 462 -24.50 22.05 14.19
C THR A 462 -23.54 22.50 15.28
N SER A 463 -23.96 23.44 16.13
CA SER A 463 -23.17 23.88 17.28
C SER A 463 -22.90 22.74 18.25
N ALA A 464 -21.83 22.87 19.05
CA ALA A 464 -21.40 21.84 19.98
C ALA A 464 -22.48 21.45 21.02
N ASP A 465 -23.39 22.36 21.34
CA ASP A 465 -24.53 22.13 22.25
C ASP A 465 -25.74 21.48 21.53
N GLY A 466 -25.69 21.31 20.22
CA GLY A 466 -26.80 20.79 19.42
C GLY A 466 -27.97 21.75 19.24
N MET A 467 -27.87 22.99 19.74
CA MET A 467 -29.01 23.91 19.86
C MET A 467 -29.17 24.85 18.67
N SER A 468 -28.15 24.97 17.82
CA SER A 468 -28.20 25.84 16.63
C SER A 468 -27.57 25.16 15.42
N ASN A 469 -28.13 25.48 14.25
CA ASN A 469 -27.62 25.02 12.96
C ASN A 469 -27.30 26.24 12.09
N ALA A 470 -26.11 26.25 11.51
CA ALA A 470 -25.71 27.24 10.51
C ALA A 470 -25.44 26.52 9.18
N GLN A 471 -26.00 27.01 8.08
CA GLN A 471 -25.60 26.52 6.77
C GLN A 471 -24.22 27.08 6.45
N LYS A 472 -23.26 26.20 6.17
CA LYS A 472 -21.92 26.54 5.72
C LYS A 472 -21.65 25.88 4.38
N THR A 473 -20.68 26.42 3.66
CA THR A 473 -20.22 25.88 2.39
C THR A 473 -18.74 25.56 2.48
N ILE A 474 -18.32 24.43 1.91
CA ILE A 474 -16.92 24.07 1.79
C ILE A 474 -16.58 23.65 0.36
N PRO A 475 -15.41 24.07 -0.18
CA PRO A 475 -14.92 23.53 -1.43
C PRO A 475 -14.68 22.02 -1.35
N VAL A 476 -15.12 21.31 -2.38
CA VAL A 476 -14.89 19.89 -2.60
C VAL A 476 -14.21 19.70 -3.95
N ILE A 477 -13.11 18.97 -3.97
CA ILE A 477 -12.43 18.58 -5.21
C ILE A 477 -12.67 17.10 -5.45
N HIS A 478 -13.43 16.77 -6.48
CA HIS A 478 -13.66 15.39 -6.89
C HIS A 478 -12.49 14.89 -7.73
N CYS A 479 -12.02 13.67 -7.46
CA CYS A 479 -10.97 13.00 -8.25
C CYS A 479 -11.18 11.48 -8.27
N TYR A 480 -12.32 11.03 -8.79
CA TYR A 480 -12.73 9.63 -8.77
C TYR A 480 -13.32 9.18 -10.11
N GLY A 481 -13.57 7.87 -10.28
CA GLY A 481 -14.13 7.31 -11.52
C GLY A 481 -13.09 7.02 -12.61
N ALA A 482 -11.80 6.92 -12.24
CA ALA A 482 -10.69 6.67 -13.18
C ALA A 482 -10.70 5.26 -13.81
N GLY A 483 -11.61 4.36 -13.39
CA GLY A 483 -11.74 3.02 -13.96
C GLY A 483 -10.42 2.24 -13.96
N PRO A 484 -9.95 1.71 -15.12
CA PRO A 484 -8.67 0.99 -15.22
C PRO A 484 -7.44 1.92 -15.19
N SER A 485 -7.62 3.24 -15.31
CA SER A 485 -6.54 4.21 -15.49
C SER A 485 -5.99 4.81 -14.18
N GLY A 486 -6.43 4.32 -13.01
CA GLY A 486 -6.11 4.95 -11.71
C GLY A 486 -4.61 5.20 -11.46
N TYR A 487 -3.75 4.20 -11.65
CA TYR A 487 -2.30 4.37 -11.51
C TYR A 487 -1.73 5.25 -12.62
N LYS A 488 -2.18 5.03 -13.85
CA LYS A 488 -1.77 5.74 -15.06
C LYS A 488 -1.99 7.25 -15.01
N LEU A 489 -2.97 7.70 -14.23
CA LEU A 489 -3.33 9.12 -14.11
C LEU A 489 -3.00 9.69 -12.72
N SER A 490 -2.51 8.87 -11.79
CA SER A 490 -2.45 9.19 -10.36
C SER A 490 -1.75 10.52 -10.05
N TRP A 491 -0.54 10.73 -10.56
CA TRP A 491 0.25 11.94 -10.29
C TRP A 491 -0.20 13.15 -11.09
N GLY A 492 -0.70 12.96 -12.32
CA GLY A 492 -1.34 14.03 -13.09
C GLY A 492 -2.61 14.54 -12.39
N ILE A 493 -3.43 13.62 -11.85
CA ILE A 493 -4.60 13.96 -11.05
C ILE A 493 -4.17 14.72 -9.79
N ALA A 494 -3.19 14.22 -9.05
CA ALA A 494 -2.66 14.88 -7.86
C ALA A 494 -2.18 16.32 -8.16
N SER A 495 -1.44 16.50 -9.26
CA SER A 495 -0.99 17.79 -9.77
C SER A 495 -2.16 18.76 -10.04
N ARG A 496 -3.26 18.27 -10.62
CA ARG A 496 -4.47 19.08 -10.86
C ARG A 496 -5.22 19.39 -9.56
N VAL A 497 -5.32 18.43 -8.63
CA VAL A 497 -5.88 18.64 -7.29
C VAL A 497 -5.13 19.76 -6.57
N GLY A 498 -3.79 19.74 -6.61
CA GLY A 498 -2.97 20.79 -6.02
C GLY A 498 -3.18 22.17 -6.68
N ARG A 499 -3.57 22.25 -7.95
CA ARG A 499 -3.92 23.52 -8.61
C ARG A 499 -5.29 24.04 -8.15
N PHE A 500 -6.30 23.17 -8.09
CA PHE A 500 -7.62 23.56 -7.58
C PHE A 500 -7.55 24.08 -6.14
N VAL A 501 -6.66 23.52 -5.32
CA VAL A 501 -6.44 24.00 -3.95
C VAL A 501 -5.79 25.38 -3.89
N LEU A 502 -4.90 25.72 -4.82
CA LEU A 502 -4.29 27.06 -4.90
C LEU A 502 -5.29 28.15 -5.33
N GLU A 503 -6.43 27.76 -5.90
CA GLU A 503 -7.51 28.66 -6.33
C GLU A 503 -8.60 28.83 -5.24
N ILE A 504 -8.41 28.25 -4.07
CA ILE A 504 -9.24 28.42 -2.86
C ILE A 504 -8.55 29.45 -1.97
#